data_AF-A0A2Z3JTY3-F1
#
_entry.id   AF-A0A2Z3JTY3-F1
#
_cell.length_a   1.000
_cell.length_b   1.000
_cell.length_c   1.000
_cell.angle_alpha   90.00
_cell.angle_beta   90.00
_cell.angle_gamma   90.00
#
_symmetry.space_group_name_H-M   'P 1'
#
loop_
_entity.id
_entity.type
_entity.pdbx_description
1 polymer ?
#
loop_
_entity_poly.entity_id
_entity_poly.type
_entity_poly.pdbx_seq_one_letter_code
_entity_poly.pdbx_strand_id
1 'polypeptide(L)'
;MTLSDATLQAILDLQERLLIVGDPKVEVEQEGDFSKVTLYVQMPERWFHSNKHLDLVYRTLEDTSTKTSLIVVEISRYEPLDWDEA
;
A
#
# COMPACT_ATOMS: atom_id res chain seq x y z
N MET A 1 -14.51 -3.53 8.25
CA MET A 1 -13.44 -4.45 8.67
C MET A 1 -12.19 -3.60 8.83
N THR A 2 -11.55 -3.65 9.99
CA THR A 2 -10.29 -2.95 10.26
C THR A 2 -9.14 -3.76 9.68
N LEU A 3 -8.13 -3.10 9.10
CA LEU A 3 -6.87 -3.74 8.73
C LEU A 3 -6.25 -4.41 9.96
N SER A 4 -5.45 -5.45 9.73
CA SER A 4 -4.68 -6.04 10.82
C SER A 4 -3.69 -5.02 11.39
N ASP A 5 -3.37 -5.12 12.69
CA ASP A 5 -2.38 -4.26 13.32
C ASP A 5 -1.01 -4.34 12.62
N ALA A 6 -0.65 -5.53 12.11
CA ALA A 6 0.58 -5.73 11.36
C ALA A 6 0.58 -4.94 10.03
N THR A 7 -0.55 -4.97 9.29
CA THR A 7 -0.70 -4.23 8.04
C THR A 7 -0.70 -2.71 8.29
N LEU A 8 -1.34 -2.25 9.36
CA LEU A 8 -1.32 -0.84 9.76
C LEU A 8 0.08 -0.38 10.11
N GLN A 9 0.81 -1.16 10.92
CA GLN A 9 2.19 -0.82 11.29
C GLN A 9 3.10 -0.80 10.06
N ALA A 10 2.96 -1.75 9.13
CA ALA A 10 3.72 -1.79 7.89
C ALA A 10 3.49 -0.54 7.02
N ILE A 11 2.25 -0.06 6.93
CA ILE A 11 1.92 1.20 6.23
C ILE A 11 2.63 2.37 6.89
N LEU A 12 2.55 2.48 8.23
CA LEU A 12 3.19 3.56 8.98
C LEU A 12 4.72 3.55 8.78
N ASP A 13 5.36 2.39 8.88
CA ASP A 13 6.80 2.24 8.67
C ASP A 13 7.23 2.68 7.25
N LEU A 14 6.42 2.37 6.23
CA LEU A 14 6.69 2.79 4.86
C LEU A 14 6.48 4.29 4.65
N GLN A 15 5.51 4.91 5.34
CA GLN A 15 5.28 6.35 5.33
C GLN A 15 6.41 7.10 6.05
N GLU A 16 6.87 6.63 7.22
CA GLU A 16 8.01 7.21 7.95
C GLU A 16 9.29 7.20 7.11
N ARG A 17 9.46 6.16 6.28
CA ARG A 17 10.58 6.02 5.34
C ARG A 17 10.39 6.80 4.04
N LEU A 18 9.28 7.51 3.89
CA LEU A 18 8.91 8.28 2.69
C LEU A 18 8.91 7.43 1.41
N LEU A 19 8.57 6.14 1.53
CA LEU A 19 8.47 5.21 0.41
C LEU A 19 7.07 5.26 -0.20
N ILE A 20 6.05 5.34 0.64
CA ILE A 20 4.67 5.62 0.22
C ILE A 20 4.24 6.98 0.80
N VAL A 21 3.28 7.62 0.16
CA VAL A 21 2.72 8.94 0.53
C VAL A 21 1.21 8.93 0.44
N GLY A 22 0.59 9.87 1.16
CA GLY A 22 -0.87 9.95 1.28
C GLY A 22 -1.46 8.79 2.09
N ASP A 23 -2.78 8.79 2.18
CA ASP A 23 -3.54 7.72 2.83
C ASP A 23 -3.83 6.61 1.83
N PRO A 24 -3.42 5.35 2.11
CA PRO A 24 -3.76 4.23 1.25
C PRO A 24 -5.27 4.02 1.13
N LYS A 25 -5.76 3.81 -0.08
CA LYS A 25 -7.13 3.34 -0.29
C LYS A 25 -7.16 1.83 -0.08
N VAL A 26 -8.18 1.36 0.62
CA VAL A 26 -8.35 -0.05 0.97
C VAL A 26 -9.65 -0.56 0.38
N GLU A 27 -9.57 -1.63 -0.40
CA GLU A 27 -10.73 -2.39 -0.87
C GLU A 27 -10.70 -3.80 -0.28
N VAL A 28 -11.86 -4.31 0.11
CA VAL A 28 -11.98 -5.63 0.72
C VAL A 28 -13.03 -6.42 -0.02
N GLU A 29 -12.62 -7.56 -0.57
CA GLU A 29 -13.47 -8.53 -1.25
C GLU A 29 -13.47 -9.84 -0.46
N GLN A 30 -14.64 -10.44 -0.26
CA GLN A 30 -14.74 -11.75 0.40
C GLN A 30 -14.68 -12.87 -0.64
N GLU A 31 -13.63 -13.68 -0.57
CA GLU A 31 -13.44 -14.85 -1.45
C GLU A 31 -13.56 -16.13 -0.64
N GLY A 32 -14.80 -16.62 -0.51
CA GLY A 32 -15.11 -17.82 0.26
C GLY A 32 -14.70 -17.69 1.72
N ASP A 33 -13.67 -18.45 2.11
CA ASP A 33 -13.19 -18.57 3.50
C ASP A 33 -12.15 -17.51 3.90
N PHE A 34 -11.72 -16.65 2.96
CA PHE A 34 -10.76 -15.58 3.23
C PHE A 34 -11.24 -14.23 2.69
N SER A 35 -10.64 -13.16 3.22
CA SER A 35 -10.83 -11.80 2.72
C SER A 35 -9.62 -11.38 1.89
N LYS A 36 -9.85 -11.01 0.64
CA LYS A 36 -8.84 -10.34 -0.19
C LYS A 36 -8.89 -8.84 0.12
N VAL A 37 -7.76 -8.28 0.52
CA VAL A 37 -7.61 -6.87 0.88
C VAL A 37 -6.66 -6.24 -0.13
N THR A 38 -7.18 -5.40 -1.01
CA THR A 38 -6.38 -4.66 -1.98
C THR A 38 -5.99 -3.30 -1.38
N LEU A 39 -4.69 -3.08 -1.23
CA LEU A 39 -4.10 -1.82 -0.78
C LEU A 39 -3.60 -1.02 -1.98
N TYR A 40 -4.24 0.11 -2.24
CA TYR A 40 -3.81 1.07 -3.25
C TYR A 40 -2.92 2.11 -2.57
N VAL A 41 -1.63 2.07 -2.88
CA VAL A 41 -0.63 2.96 -2.30
C VAL A 41 -0.01 3.85 -3.37
N GLN A 42 0.38 5.06 -2.98
CA GLN A 42 1.06 6.01 -3.86
C GLN A 42 2.52 6.13 -3.46
N MET A 43 3.43 6.09 -4.44
CA MET A 43 4.86 6.28 -4.20
C MET A 43 5.37 7.56 -4.86
N PRO A 44 6.27 8.32 -4.22
CA PRO A 44 6.95 9.43 -4.87
C PRO A 44 7.66 8.99 -6.16
N GLU A 45 7.66 9.84 -7.19
CA GLU A 45 8.23 9.55 -8.51
C GLU A 45 9.69 9.04 -8.43
N ARG A 46 10.51 9.65 -7.56
CA ARG A 46 11.91 9.23 -7.31
C ARG A 46 12.07 7.75 -6.94
N TRP A 47 11.05 7.16 -6.31
CA TRP A 47 11.07 5.77 -5.85
C TRP A 47 10.27 4.84 -6.75
N PHE A 48 9.25 5.37 -7.43
CA PHE A 48 8.36 4.61 -8.30
C PHE A 48 9.11 3.92 -9.46
N HIS A 49 10.19 4.52 -9.97
CA HIS A 49 11.03 3.91 -11.02
C HIS A 49 12.12 2.96 -10.50
N SER A 50 12.22 2.77 -9.18
CA SER A 50 13.25 1.93 -8.59
C SER A 50 12.68 0.57 -8.19
N ASN A 51 12.98 -0.47 -8.97
CA ASN A 51 12.57 -1.86 -8.70
C ASN A 51 12.86 -2.30 -7.26
N LYS A 52 14.00 -1.89 -6.68
CA LYS A 52 14.34 -2.20 -5.28
C LYS A 52 13.34 -1.63 -4.27
N HIS A 53 12.83 -0.42 -4.52
CA HIS A 53 11.90 0.25 -3.61
C HIS A 53 10.48 -0.26 -3.82
N LEU A 54 10.09 -0.55 -5.07
CA LEU A 54 8.84 -1.26 -5.38
C LEU A 54 8.80 -2.62 -4.67
N ASP A 55 9.82 -3.47 -4.87
CA ASP A 55 9.92 -4.81 -4.26
C ASP A 55 9.87 -4.72 -2.73
N LEU A 56 10.52 -3.70 -2.14
CA LEU A 56 10.45 -3.47 -0.70
C LEU A 56 9.02 -3.15 -0.23
N VAL A 57 8.28 -2.29 -0.95
CA VAL A 57 6.89 -1.93 -0.59
C VAL A 57 5.97 -3.15 -0.74
N TYR A 58 6.07 -3.88 -1.86
CA TYR A 58 5.32 -5.12 -2.09
C TYR A 58 5.54 -6.11 -0.95
N ARG A 59 6.80 -6.48 -0.68
CA ARG A 59 7.14 -7.44 0.38
C ARG A 59 6.64 -6.99 1.75
N THR A 60 6.90 -5.74 2.12
CA THR A 60 6.55 -5.22 3.45
C THR A 60 5.05 -5.31 3.73
N LEU A 61 4.20 -5.12 2.71
CA LEU A 61 2.75 -5.17 2.86
C LEU A 61 2.18 -6.57 2.64
N GLU A 62 2.62 -7.29 1.60
CA GLU A 62 2.13 -8.64 1.28
C GLU A 62 2.52 -9.67 2.36
N ASP A 63 3.68 -9.50 3.01
CA ASP A 63 4.13 -10.34 4.13
C ASP A 63 3.22 -10.21 5.38
N THR A 64 2.34 -9.20 5.42
CA THR A 64 1.33 -9.06 6.49
C THR A 64 0.07 -9.91 6.25
N SER A 65 0.03 -10.66 5.14
CA SER A 65 -1.03 -11.62 4.86
C SER A 65 -1.14 -12.69 5.95
N THR A 66 -2.37 -13.10 6.23
CA THR A 66 -2.69 -14.14 7.20
C THR A 66 -3.53 -15.24 6.55
N LYS A 67 -3.83 -16.32 7.29
CA LYS A 67 -4.67 -17.41 6.79
C LYS A 67 -6.08 -16.97 6.38
N THR A 68 -6.58 -15.87 6.94
CA THR A 68 -7.93 -15.36 6.71
C THR A 68 -7.95 -14.07 5.90
N SER A 69 -6.78 -13.50 5.59
CA SER A 69 -6.67 -12.24 4.87
C SER A 69 -5.48 -12.23 3.93
N LEU A 70 -5.76 -12.17 2.63
CA LEU A 70 -4.76 -12.02 1.58
C LEU A 70 -4.57 -10.54 1.29
N ILE A 71 -3.37 -10.00 1.52
CA ILE A 71 -3.04 -8.64 1.13
C ILE A 71 -2.54 -8.64 -0.31
N VAL A 72 -3.15 -7.81 -1.15
CA VAL A 72 -2.73 -7.52 -2.52
C VAL A 72 -2.38 -6.04 -2.59
N VAL A 73 -1.26 -5.69 -3.20
CA VAL A 73 -0.82 -4.29 -3.27
C VAL A 73 -0.89 -3.79 -4.70
N GLU A 74 -1.45 -2.61 -4.88
CA GLU A 74 -1.37 -1.87 -6.13
C GLU A 74 -0.65 -0.55 -5.88
N ILE A 75 0.50 -0.39 -6.55
CA ILE A 75 1.35 0.78 -6.41
C ILE A 75 1.12 1.70 -7.60
N SER A 76 0.79 2.96 -7.32
CA SER A 76 0.69 4.01 -8.31
C SER A 76 1.72 5.12 -8.06
N ARG A 77 2.07 5.86 -9.11
CA ARG A 77 2.88 7.07 -8.94
C ARG A 77 2.06 8.10 -8.19
N TYR A 78 2.65 8.73 -7.19
CA TYR A 78 2.08 9.92 -6.58
C TYR A 78 2.13 11.04 -7.61
N GLU A 79 0.96 11.38 -8.12
CA GLU A 79 0.73 12.60 -8.87
C GLU A 79 0.16 13.58 -7.86
N PRO A 80 0.94 14.57 -7.39
CA PRO A 80 0.31 15.71 -6.75
C PRO A 80 -0.72 16.20 -7.74
N LEU A 81 -1.98 16.34 -7.33
CA LEU A 81 -2.90 17.14 -8.09
C LEU A 81 -2.18 18.48 -8.25
N ASP A 82 -1.73 18.77 -9.47
CA ASP A 82 -1.36 20.11 -9.87
C ASP A 82 -2.65 20.91 -9.58
N TRP A 83 -2.71 21.51 -8.40
CA TRP A 83 -3.51 22.70 -8.23
C TRP A 83 -2.83 23.66 -9.20
N ASP A 84 -3.35 23.69 -10.43
CA ASP A 84 -3.16 24.82 -11.32
C ASP A 84 -3.49 26.06 -10.49
N GLU A 85 -2.45 26.67 -9.93
CA GLU A 85 -2.53 27.98 -9.32
C GLU A 85 -2.86 28.95 -10.46
N ALA A 86 -4.10 29.43 -10.42
CA ALA A 86 -4.65 30.64 -11.05
C ALA A 86 -5.12 30.58 -12.52
#